data_AF-A0A150R0Q0-F1
#
_entry.id   AF-A0A150R0Q0-F1
#
_cell.length_a   1.000
_cell.length_b   1.000
_cell.length_c   1.000
_cell.angle_alpha   90.00
_cell.angle_beta   90.00
_cell.angle_gamma   90.00
#
_symmetry.space_group_name_H-M   'P 1'
#
loop_
_entity.id
_entity.type
_entity.pdbx_description
1 polymer ?
#
loop_
_entity_poly.entity_id
_entity_poly.type
_entity_poly.pdbx_seq_one_letter_code
_entity_poly.pdbx_strand_id
1 'polypeptide(L)'
;MDLRLRGLTHLDPLAVPLPHGTEVTTRVDRVLGERRVPQGAIGRVVASAGAELDVMLVGVGVVRYRRDELVPRKAGQVRHAERRSAAWDALRPAVVLEAVVGSRAWGLAHEGSDTDRRGVFALPFPWTTGLAEPPRDLVSTDGSASYWEVEKAIRQALRADPNTLELLFVRTAEARDEIGAWLLEARGAFVSSAIYGSFGRYALSQLKRLSQAHRLAEHRERVVDWLADDPALSLDDIARKLAAISPRAAPTEADRELQAKEYVKQLYRSLHDQGLLPARDFASLAAFARAGRTSLDTARDLRPKNAYNLVRLIATAIRWLRDGEVDLVVQGELRETLLAIKAGAWPLDRTIELAEAMTPELEAARLATKLPPHPDVPRADALLRRVREEVARRHLAAAPGPLGKDAPPAPVAVWDDGDASPARGEERGSAEGKDEG
;
A
#
# COMPACT_ATOMS: atom_id res chain seq x y z
N MET A 1 -13.92 -23.15 -4.27
CA MET A 1 -13.59 -24.09 -5.36
C MET A 1 -12.70 -23.31 -6.30
N ASP A 2 -11.42 -23.66 -6.43
CA ASP A 2 -10.43 -22.78 -7.04
C ASP A 2 -9.35 -23.64 -7.73
N LEU A 3 -9.31 -23.63 -9.06
CA LEU A 3 -8.29 -24.33 -9.86
C LEU A 3 -6.98 -23.52 -9.78
N ARG A 4 -5.85 -24.15 -9.42
CA ARG A 4 -4.59 -23.44 -9.14
C ARG A 4 -3.40 -24.03 -9.88
N LEU A 5 -2.39 -23.21 -10.09
CA LEU A 5 -1.13 -23.58 -10.75
C LEU A 5 -0.21 -24.40 -9.82
N ARG A 6 0.29 -25.57 -10.25
CA ARG A 6 1.29 -26.35 -9.49
C ARG A 6 2.72 -26.04 -9.92
N GLY A 7 3.62 -26.10 -8.94
CA GLY A 7 5.06 -26.21 -9.13
C GLY A 7 5.90 -26.58 -7.90
N LEU A 8 5.33 -26.88 -6.72
CA LEU A 8 6.13 -26.99 -5.48
C LEU A 8 5.58 -28.04 -4.49
N THR A 9 6.03 -29.29 -4.63
CA THR A 9 5.75 -30.38 -3.67
C THR A 9 6.89 -30.61 -2.65
N HIS A 10 7.89 -29.74 -2.61
CA HIS A 10 8.92 -29.71 -1.56
C HIS A 10 9.12 -28.26 -1.11
N LEU A 11 8.21 -27.78 -0.27
CA LEU A 11 8.27 -26.45 0.31
C LEU A 11 9.23 -26.47 1.49
N ASP A 12 10.45 -25.96 1.33
CA ASP A 12 11.26 -25.57 2.49
C ASP A 12 10.79 -24.20 2.97
N PRO A 13 10.05 -24.10 4.10
CA PRO A 13 9.52 -22.84 4.61
C PRO A 13 10.62 -21.84 5.00
N LEU A 14 11.88 -22.27 5.03
CA LEU A 14 13.05 -21.44 5.34
C LEU A 14 13.67 -20.81 4.09
N ALA A 15 13.40 -21.36 2.90
CA ALA A 15 13.97 -20.90 1.63
C ALA A 15 13.07 -19.91 0.87
N VAL A 16 11.78 -19.87 1.18
CA VAL A 16 10.78 -19.03 0.47
C VAL A 16 11.03 -17.53 0.67
N PRO A 17 11.02 -16.65 -0.34
CA PRO A 17 11.13 -15.21 -0.10
C PRO A 17 10.07 -14.71 0.89
N LEU A 18 10.41 -13.74 1.75
CA LEU A 18 9.47 -13.12 2.68
C LEU A 18 9.20 -11.67 2.28
N PRO A 19 8.17 -11.42 1.44
CA PRO A 19 7.82 -10.06 1.03
C PRO A 19 7.51 -9.16 2.23
N HIS A 20 7.65 -7.85 2.03
CA HIS A 20 7.16 -6.85 2.97
C HIS A 20 5.70 -7.13 3.35
N GLY A 21 5.41 -7.14 4.65
CA GLY A 21 4.10 -7.42 5.22
C GLY A 21 3.86 -8.87 5.62
N THR A 22 4.78 -9.79 5.31
CA THR A 22 4.66 -11.21 5.70
C THR A 22 4.72 -11.38 7.21
N GLU A 23 3.77 -12.13 7.78
CA GLU A 23 3.78 -12.50 9.19
C GLU A 23 4.70 -13.69 9.42
N VAL A 24 5.64 -13.54 10.35
CA VAL A 24 6.72 -14.48 10.60
C VAL A 24 6.82 -14.80 12.09
N THR A 25 7.37 -15.98 12.37
CA THR A 25 7.79 -16.42 13.70
C THR A 25 9.31 -16.50 13.72
N THR A 26 9.94 -15.93 14.75
CA THR A 26 11.39 -15.98 14.94
C THR A 26 11.82 -17.39 15.36
N ARG A 27 12.95 -17.87 14.84
CA ARG A 27 13.53 -19.19 15.16
C ARG A 27 14.72 -19.12 16.11
N VAL A 28 15.20 -17.92 16.39
CA VAL A 28 16.36 -17.69 17.25
C VAL A 28 16.05 -16.60 18.25
N ASP A 29 16.71 -16.69 19.40
CA ASP A 29 16.74 -15.60 20.35
C ASP A 29 17.59 -14.45 19.82
N ARG A 30 17.15 -13.22 20.05
CA ARG A 30 17.91 -11.99 19.76
C ARG A 30 18.02 -11.15 21.01
N VAL A 31 19.22 -10.65 21.31
CA VAL A 31 19.45 -9.70 22.39
C VAL A 31 19.64 -8.31 21.79
N LEU A 32 18.87 -7.35 22.27
CA LEU A 32 18.89 -5.95 21.84
C LEU A 32 19.08 -5.07 23.07
N GLY A 33 20.32 -4.66 23.33
CA GLY A 33 20.68 -4.02 24.59
C GLY A 33 20.37 -4.95 25.77
N GLU A 34 19.53 -4.49 26.71
CA GLU A 34 19.10 -5.28 27.88
C GLU A 34 17.90 -6.20 27.59
N ARG A 35 17.26 -6.07 26.42
CA ARG A 35 16.02 -6.76 26.10
C ARG A 35 16.26 -8.01 25.26
N ARG A 36 15.79 -9.16 25.75
CA ARG A 36 15.80 -10.43 25.01
C ARG A 36 14.48 -10.61 24.26
N VAL A 37 14.59 -10.81 22.95
CA VAL A 37 13.51 -11.30 22.11
C VAL A 37 13.64 -12.81 22.01
N PRO A 38 12.68 -13.59 22.55
CA PRO A 38 12.75 -15.03 22.46
C PRO A 38 12.44 -15.53 21.04
N GLN A 39 12.95 -16.71 20.72
CA GLN A 39 12.44 -17.56 19.66
C GLN A 39 10.94 -17.79 19.86
N GLY A 40 10.18 -17.80 18.76
CA GLY A 40 8.72 -17.93 18.77
C GLY A 40 8.00 -16.58 18.76
N ALA A 41 8.73 -15.45 18.86
CA ALA A 41 8.14 -14.13 18.75
C ALA A 41 7.51 -13.93 17.36
N ILE A 42 6.36 -13.27 17.34
CA ILE A 42 5.60 -13.00 16.11
C ILE A 42 5.89 -11.59 15.67
N GLY A 43 6.22 -11.45 14.38
CA GLY A 43 6.48 -10.16 13.77
C GLY A 43 6.00 -10.06 12.35
N ARG A 44 6.22 -8.90 11.76
CA ARG A 44 5.91 -8.63 10.36
C ARG A 44 7.14 -8.08 9.66
N VAL A 45 7.48 -8.63 8.51
CA VAL A 45 8.59 -8.10 7.69
C VAL A 45 8.24 -6.69 7.24
N VAL A 46 9.12 -5.72 7.48
CA VAL A 46 8.95 -4.29 7.15
C VAL A 46 10.04 -3.74 6.23
N ALA A 47 11.16 -4.45 6.06
CA ALA A 47 12.13 -4.16 5.01
C ALA A 47 12.99 -5.39 4.72
N SER A 48 13.73 -5.35 3.61
CA SER A 48 14.74 -6.34 3.24
C SER A 48 16.05 -5.61 2.94
N ALA A 49 17.16 -6.14 3.44
CA ALA A 49 18.51 -5.65 3.22
C ALA A 49 19.40 -6.82 2.80
N GLY A 50 19.37 -7.16 1.51
CA GLY A 50 20.11 -8.30 0.97
C GLY A 50 19.59 -9.64 1.52
N ALA A 51 20.42 -10.35 2.28
CA ALA A 51 20.07 -11.64 2.89
C ALA A 51 19.37 -11.52 4.26
N GLU A 52 19.28 -10.30 4.80
CA GLU A 52 18.66 -10.01 6.09
C GLU A 52 17.33 -9.27 5.91
N LEU A 53 16.43 -9.48 6.86
CA LEU A 53 15.07 -8.97 6.88
C LEU A 53 14.84 -8.20 8.17
N ASP A 54 14.25 -7.01 8.02
CA ASP A 54 13.78 -6.21 9.15
C ASP A 54 12.37 -6.64 9.52
N VAL A 55 12.21 -7.06 10.77
CA VAL A 55 10.95 -7.56 11.31
C VAL A 55 10.49 -6.62 12.40
N MET A 56 9.32 -6.01 12.19
CA MET A 56 8.62 -5.27 13.25
C MET A 56 8.00 -6.26 14.22
N LEU A 57 8.50 -6.29 15.45
CA LEU A 57 7.99 -7.07 16.56
C LEU A 57 7.18 -6.17 17.48
N VAL A 58 5.94 -6.59 17.77
CA VAL A 58 5.01 -5.83 18.60
C VAL A 58 5.61 -5.59 20.00
N GLY A 59 5.66 -4.33 20.41
CA GLY A 59 6.18 -3.91 21.72
C GLY A 59 7.71 -3.93 21.84
N VAL A 60 8.46 -4.38 20.82
CA VAL A 60 9.94 -4.40 20.80
C VAL A 60 10.50 -3.39 19.79
N GLY A 61 9.89 -3.28 18.60
CA GLY A 61 10.39 -2.46 17.50
C GLY A 61 10.94 -3.29 16.35
N VAL A 62 11.74 -2.68 15.48
CA VAL A 62 12.33 -3.33 14.31
C VAL A 62 13.58 -4.09 14.70
N VAL A 63 13.63 -5.38 14.34
CA VAL A 63 14.74 -6.29 14.64
C VAL A 63 15.17 -7.00 13.37
N ARG A 64 16.49 -7.10 13.16
CA ARG A 64 17.06 -7.73 11.97
C ARG A 64 17.30 -9.22 12.18
N TYR A 65 16.79 -10.01 11.23
CA TYR A 65 16.94 -11.46 11.19
C TYR A 65 17.46 -11.90 9.84
N ARG A 66 18.21 -13.00 9.81
CA ARG A 66 18.52 -13.69 8.55
C ARG A 66 17.27 -14.40 8.05
N ARG A 67 17.20 -14.67 6.74
CA ARG A 67 16.04 -15.34 6.16
C ARG A 67 15.76 -16.70 6.82
N ASP A 68 16.77 -17.52 7.05
CA ASP A 68 16.69 -18.85 7.66
C ASP A 68 16.29 -18.85 9.15
N GLU A 69 16.35 -17.67 9.80
CA GLU A 69 15.92 -17.45 11.19
C GLU A 69 14.42 -17.16 11.31
N LEU A 70 13.67 -17.16 10.20
CA LEU A 70 12.24 -16.82 10.17
C LEU A 70 11.42 -17.94 9.54
N VAL A 71 10.22 -18.17 10.09
CA VAL A 71 9.22 -19.07 9.49
C VAL A 71 7.92 -18.30 9.23
N PRO A 72 7.32 -18.37 8.04
CA PRO A 72 5.98 -17.84 7.80
C PRO A 72 4.94 -18.47 8.72
N ARG A 73 4.03 -17.65 9.24
CA ARG A 73 3.01 -18.11 10.20
C ARG A 73 1.93 -19.01 9.60
N LYS A 74 1.65 -18.91 8.30
CA LYS A 74 0.59 -19.66 7.62
C LYS A 74 1.14 -20.34 6.36
N ALA A 75 0.86 -21.62 6.16
CA ALA A 75 1.26 -22.34 4.95
C ALA A 75 0.70 -21.69 3.67
N GLY A 76 -0.51 -21.12 3.73
CA GLY A 76 -1.05 -20.29 2.65
C GLY A 76 -0.23 -19.04 2.30
N GLN A 77 0.48 -18.43 3.26
CA GLN A 77 1.38 -17.29 3.00
C GLN A 77 2.66 -17.73 2.29
N VAL A 78 3.21 -18.89 2.67
CA VAL A 78 4.37 -19.52 2.00
C VAL A 78 4.06 -19.73 0.52
N ARG A 79 2.97 -20.46 0.23
CA ARG A 79 2.55 -20.77 -1.13
C ARG A 79 2.24 -19.52 -1.96
N HIS A 80 1.68 -18.48 -1.33
CA HIS A 80 1.42 -17.21 -2.01
C HIS A 80 2.73 -16.47 -2.36
N ALA A 81 3.69 -16.42 -1.43
CA ALA A 81 4.98 -15.79 -1.66
C ALA A 81 5.80 -16.49 -2.76
N GLU A 82 5.81 -17.82 -2.79
CA GLU A 82 6.51 -18.56 -3.85
C GLU A 82 5.84 -18.42 -5.20
N ARG A 83 4.50 -18.49 -5.28
CA ARG A 83 3.79 -18.26 -6.55
C ARG A 83 4.10 -16.89 -7.11
N ARG A 84 4.19 -15.88 -6.25
CA ARG A 84 4.62 -14.53 -6.65
C ARG A 84 6.06 -14.51 -7.15
N SER A 85 6.98 -15.19 -6.48
CA SER A 85 8.38 -15.31 -6.91
C SER A 85 8.48 -16.03 -8.26
N ALA A 86 7.84 -17.19 -8.40
CA ALA A 86 7.85 -17.97 -9.64
C ALA A 86 7.21 -17.19 -10.81
N ALA A 87 6.11 -16.48 -10.56
CA ALA A 87 5.50 -15.60 -11.55
C ALA A 87 6.44 -14.46 -11.95
N TRP A 88 7.12 -13.85 -10.97
CA TRP A 88 8.13 -12.82 -11.22
C TRP A 88 9.25 -13.36 -12.11
N ASP A 89 9.88 -14.46 -11.71
CA ASP A 89 11.01 -15.05 -12.44
C ASP A 89 10.63 -15.45 -13.87
N ALA A 90 9.43 -16.02 -14.05
CA ALA A 90 8.94 -16.45 -15.36
C ALA A 90 8.55 -15.27 -16.27
N LEU A 91 7.81 -14.28 -15.77
CA LEU A 91 7.14 -13.27 -16.60
C LEU A 91 7.87 -11.93 -16.64
N ARG A 92 8.88 -11.69 -15.80
CA ARG A 92 9.71 -10.47 -15.84
C ARG A 92 10.38 -10.23 -17.20
N PRO A 93 10.84 -11.25 -17.95
CA PRO A 93 11.34 -11.06 -19.32
C PRO A 93 10.26 -10.55 -20.28
N ALA A 94 8.98 -10.82 -20.03
CA ALA A 94 7.86 -10.41 -20.87
C ALA A 94 7.34 -8.99 -20.58
N VAL A 95 8.11 -8.18 -19.84
CA VAL A 95 7.84 -6.75 -19.62
C VAL A 95 8.00 -5.99 -20.94
N VAL A 96 6.95 -5.31 -21.36
CA VAL A 96 6.87 -4.57 -22.63
C VAL A 96 7.00 -3.06 -22.42
N LEU A 97 6.71 -2.56 -21.23
CA LEU A 97 6.81 -1.14 -20.85
C LEU A 97 7.36 -1.03 -19.43
N GLU A 98 8.27 -0.10 -19.18
CA GLU A 98 8.80 0.16 -17.84
C GLU A 98 9.08 1.65 -17.64
N ALA A 99 8.92 2.15 -16.43
CA ALA A 99 9.33 3.49 -16.04
C ALA A 99 9.91 3.50 -14.62
N VAL A 100 10.84 4.42 -14.37
CA VAL A 100 11.16 4.87 -13.01
C VAL A 100 10.08 5.84 -12.57
N VAL A 101 9.43 5.58 -11.43
CA VAL A 101 8.30 6.35 -10.91
C VAL A 101 8.60 6.93 -9.52
N GLY A 102 7.62 7.59 -8.91
CA GLY A 102 7.81 8.16 -7.59
C GLY A 102 8.72 9.39 -7.65
N SER A 103 9.31 9.78 -6.51
CA SER A 103 9.86 11.14 -6.36
C SER A 103 10.92 11.54 -7.39
N ARG A 104 11.63 10.58 -8.00
CA ARG A 104 12.53 10.81 -9.13
C ARG A 104 11.79 11.30 -10.38
N ALA A 105 10.69 10.66 -10.74
CA ALA A 105 9.89 11.04 -11.91
C ALA A 105 9.21 12.41 -11.75
N TRP A 106 8.88 12.80 -10.51
CA TRP A 106 8.25 14.09 -10.20
C TRP A 106 9.25 15.26 -10.08
N GLY A 107 10.57 15.00 -10.16
CA GLY A 107 11.60 16.02 -9.90
C GLY A 107 11.78 16.37 -8.42
N LEU A 108 11.33 15.50 -7.51
CA LEU A 108 11.26 15.66 -6.06
C LEU A 108 12.19 14.70 -5.28
N ALA A 109 13.20 14.15 -5.97
CA ALA A 109 14.20 13.27 -5.37
C ALA A 109 15.35 14.05 -4.70
N HIS A 110 15.95 13.42 -3.69
CA HIS A 110 17.20 13.79 -3.02
C HIS A 110 18.13 12.57 -2.98
N GLU A 111 19.36 12.70 -2.49
CA GLU A 111 20.36 11.62 -2.50
C GLU A 111 19.87 10.30 -1.88
N GLY A 112 19.19 10.37 -0.73
CA GLY A 112 18.57 9.20 -0.07
C GLY A 112 17.18 8.79 -0.58
N SER A 113 16.71 9.25 -1.74
CA SER A 113 15.40 8.80 -2.27
C SER A 113 15.48 7.38 -2.81
N ASP A 114 14.45 6.57 -2.60
CA ASP A 114 14.32 5.24 -3.19
C ASP A 114 14.10 5.30 -4.72
N THR A 115 14.35 4.20 -5.42
CA THR A 115 14.05 4.07 -6.86
C THR A 115 12.95 3.05 -7.04
N ASP A 116 11.75 3.55 -7.32
CA ASP A 116 10.59 2.72 -7.61
C ASP A 116 10.47 2.52 -9.13
N ARG A 117 10.14 1.29 -9.56
CA ARG A 117 9.84 0.96 -10.95
C ARG A 117 8.40 0.50 -11.10
N ARG A 118 7.78 0.90 -12.21
CA ARG A 118 6.50 0.36 -12.64
C ARG A 118 6.55 -0.04 -14.09
N GLY A 119 5.66 -0.94 -14.49
CA GLY A 119 5.59 -1.32 -15.89
C GLY A 119 4.38 -2.16 -16.25
N VAL A 120 4.38 -2.61 -17.51
CA VAL A 120 3.38 -3.50 -18.07
C VAL A 120 4.09 -4.71 -18.66
N PHE A 121 3.54 -5.90 -18.43
CA PHE A 121 3.98 -7.13 -19.09
C PHE A 121 2.83 -7.72 -19.91
N ALA A 122 3.19 -8.40 -21.00
CA ALA A 122 2.25 -9.20 -21.77
C ALA A 122 2.37 -10.66 -21.36
N LEU A 123 1.25 -11.36 -21.21
CA LEU A 123 1.26 -12.80 -20.99
C LEU A 123 1.66 -13.51 -22.29
N PRO A 124 2.63 -14.44 -22.27
CA PRO A 124 2.89 -15.31 -23.42
C PRO A 124 1.65 -16.14 -23.77
N PHE A 125 1.48 -16.47 -25.05
CA PHE A 125 0.25 -17.13 -25.53
C PHE A 125 -0.17 -18.38 -24.72
N PRO A 126 0.72 -19.34 -24.37
CA PRO A 126 0.34 -20.52 -23.59
C PRO A 126 -0.26 -20.21 -22.21
N TRP A 127 0.09 -19.06 -21.61
CA TRP A 127 -0.43 -18.65 -20.30
C TRP A 127 -1.88 -18.16 -20.37
N THR A 128 -2.40 -17.94 -21.58
CA THR A 128 -3.77 -17.44 -21.80
C THR A 128 -4.73 -18.53 -22.28
N THR A 129 -4.22 -19.72 -22.62
CA THR A 129 -5.01 -20.82 -23.19
C THR A 129 -5.26 -21.96 -22.20
N GLY A 130 -4.67 -21.91 -21.00
CA GLY A 130 -4.81 -22.92 -19.96
C GLY A 130 -6.00 -22.68 -19.02
N LEU A 131 -6.35 -23.70 -18.22
CA LEU A 131 -7.46 -23.65 -17.24
C LEU A 131 -7.19 -22.77 -16.01
N ALA A 132 -5.93 -22.52 -15.72
CA ALA A 132 -5.56 -21.80 -14.51
C ALA A 132 -5.33 -20.33 -14.79
N GLU A 133 -5.77 -19.50 -13.84
CA GLU A 133 -5.70 -18.07 -14.01
C GLU A 133 -4.25 -17.58 -14.00
N PRO A 134 -3.84 -16.79 -15.02
CA PRO A 134 -2.50 -16.24 -15.05
C PRO A 134 -2.34 -15.11 -14.03
N PRO A 135 -1.10 -14.86 -13.55
CA PRO A 135 -0.81 -13.71 -12.70
C PRO A 135 -1.20 -12.40 -13.38
N ARG A 136 -1.87 -11.51 -12.64
CA ARG A 136 -2.24 -10.16 -13.11
C ARG A 136 -1.28 -9.07 -12.62
N ASP A 137 -0.40 -9.41 -11.69
CA ASP A 137 0.56 -8.53 -11.04
C ASP A 137 1.89 -9.25 -10.83
N LEU A 138 2.98 -8.54 -11.06
CA LEU A 138 4.33 -8.92 -10.62
C LEU A 138 4.81 -7.85 -9.66
N VAL A 139 5.29 -8.24 -8.49
CA VAL A 139 5.89 -7.28 -7.54
C VAL A 139 7.15 -7.88 -6.98
N SER A 140 8.24 -7.12 -7.00
CA SER A 140 9.54 -7.56 -6.49
C SER A 140 9.48 -7.87 -5.00
N THR A 141 10.42 -8.68 -4.52
CA THR A 141 10.48 -9.09 -3.11
C THR A 141 10.62 -7.90 -2.16
N ASP A 142 11.41 -6.91 -2.55
CA ASP A 142 11.63 -5.64 -1.81
C ASP A 142 10.51 -4.61 -2.02
N GLY A 143 9.56 -4.87 -2.92
CA GLY A 143 8.46 -3.98 -3.26
C GLY A 143 8.84 -2.76 -4.10
N SER A 144 10.09 -2.62 -4.52
CA SER A 144 10.57 -1.49 -5.33
C SER A 144 10.07 -1.51 -6.76
N ALA A 145 9.57 -2.64 -7.26
CA ALA A 145 9.13 -2.78 -8.63
C ALA A 145 7.78 -3.49 -8.74
N SER A 146 6.85 -2.92 -9.52
CA SER A 146 5.49 -3.45 -9.71
C SER A 146 5.06 -3.40 -11.18
N TYR A 147 4.63 -4.52 -11.74
CA TYR A 147 4.19 -4.61 -13.13
C TYR A 147 2.78 -5.17 -13.20
N TRP A 148 1.98 -4.63 -14.12
CA TRP A 148 0.62 -5.09 -14.38
C TRP A 148 0.55 -5.83 -15.70
N GLU A 149 -0.30 -6.86 -15.75
CA GLU A 149 -0.65 -7.50 -17.00
C GLU A 149 -1.34 -6.48 -17.93
N VAL A 150 -1.12 -6.57 -19.24
CA VAL A 150 -1.53 -5.55 -20.22
C VAL A 150 -3.02 -5.21 -20.21
N GLU A 151 -3.91 -6.19 -20.13
CA GLU A 151 -5.35 -5.92 -20.01
C GLU A 151 -5.67 -5.26 -18.68
N LYS A 152 -5.05 -5.71 -17.58
CA LYS A 152 -5.23 -5.06 -16.27
C LYS A 152 -4.80 -3.59 -16.33
N ALA A 153 -3.64 -3.29 -16.90
CA ALA A 153 -3.12 -1.94 -17.05
C ALA A 153 -4.08 -1.07 -17.88
N ILE A 154 -4.58 -1.58 -19.02
CA ILE A 154 -5.56 -0.87 -19.85
C ILE A 154 -6.84 -0.57 -19.06
N ARG A 155 -7.38 -1.56 -18.34
CA ARG A 155 -8.59 -1.36 -17.50
C ARG A 155 -8.37 -0.37 -16.37
N GLN A 156 -7.18 -0.34 -15.76
CA GLN A 156 -6.82 0.64 -14.74
C GLN A 156 -6.71 2.04 -15.34
N ALA A 157 -6.08 2.18 -16.51
CA ALA A 157 -5.95 3.45 -17.21
C ALA A 157 -7.32 4.01 -17.63
N LEU A 158 -8.25 3.17 -18.10
CA LEU A 158 -9.64 3.55 -18.38
C LEU A 158 -10.40 4.06 -17.14
N ARG A 159 -9.98 3.68 -15.94
CA ARG A 159 -10.54 4.20 -14.67
C ARG A 159 -9.78 5.41 -14.13
N ALA A 160 -8.87 5.96 -14.92
CA ALA A 160 -7.94 7.01 -14.53
C ALA A 160 -7.15 6.66 -13.25
N ASP A 161 -6.74 5.40 -13.10
CA ASP A 161 -5.90 4.96 -11.97
C ASP A 161 -4.61 5.81 -11.88
N PRO A 162 -4.32 6.45 -10.74
CA PRO A 162 -3.19 7.37 -10.64
C PRO A 162 -1.84 6.75 -10.93
N ASN A 163 -1.60 5.50 -10.51
CA ASN A 163 -0.31 4.85 -10.68
C ASN A 163 -0.08 4.42 -12.13
N THR A 164 -1.14 3.99 -12.80
CA THR A 164 -1.12 3.58 -14.21
C THR A 164 -0.98 4.79 -15.12
N LEU A 165 -1.73 5.85 -14.85
CA LEU A 165 -1.58 7.12 -15.55
C LEU A 165 -0.20 7.74 -15.30
N GLU A 166 0.34 7.66 -14.09
CA GLU A 166 1.73 8.04 -13.83
C GLU A 166 2.68 7.27 -14.76
N LEU A 167 2.62 5.94 -14.79
CA LEU A 167 3.45 5.10 -15.64
C LEU A 167 3.40 5.50 -17.13
N LEU A 168 2.22 5.80 -17.67
CA LEU A 168 2.04 6.09 -19.09
C LEU A 168 2.56 7.47 -19.52
N PHE A 169 2.68 8.41 -18.58
CA PHE A 169 2.96 9.81 -18.89
C PHE A 169 4.25 10.36 -18.28
N VAL A 170 4.91 9.63 -17.38
CA VAL A 170 6.26 10.02 -16.92
C VAL A 170 7.26 9.98 -18.07
N ARG A 171 8.19 10.93 -18.07
CA ARG A 171 9.23 11.05 -19.12
C ARG A 171 10.21 9.87 -19.15
N THR A 172 10.30 9.12 -18.05
CA THR A 172 11.11 7.92 -17.88
C THR A 172 10.46 6.66 -18.44
N ALA A 173 9.24 6.76 -18.98
CA ALA A 173 8.54 5.62 -19.57
C ALA A 173 9.23 5.18 -20.85
N GLU A 174 9.67 3.92 -20.86
CA GLU A 174 10.46 3.32 -21.91
C GLU A 174 9.77 2.07 -22.42
N ALA A 175 9.43 2.08 -23.71
CA ALA A 175 8.99 0.88 -24.41
C ALA A 175 10.16 -0.10 -24.48
N ARG A 176 9.98 -1.31 -23.92
CA ARG A 176 10.96 -2.40 -24.02
C ARG A 176 10.83 -3.17 -25.34
N ASP A 177 9.73 -2.94 -26.06
CA ASP A 177 9.36 -3.59 -27.31
C ASP A 177 8.21 -2.82 -28.01
N GLU A 178 7.83 -3.19 -29.23
CA GLU A 178 6.77 -2.56 -30.04
C GLU A 178 5.41 -2.53 -29.32
N ILE A 179 5.07 -3.57 -28.54
CA ILE A 179 3.84 -3.59 -27.73
C ILE A 179 3.85 -2.42 -26.73
N GLY A 180 5.00 -2.17 -26.10
CA GLY A 180 5.21 -1.02 -25.22
C GLY A 180 5.06 0.30 -25.95
N ALA A 181 5.56 0.38 -27.17
CA ALA A 181 5.42 1.57 -28.02
C ALA A 181 3.94 1.84 -28.34
N TRP A 182 3.15 0.80 -28.65
CA TRP A 182 1.71 0.95 -28.89
C TRP A 182 0.96 1.44 -27.66
N LEU A 183 1.32 0.96 -26.46
CA LEU A 183 0.74 1.46 -25.20
C LEU A 183 1.02 2.96 -25.02
N LEU A 184 2.26 3.39 -25.29
CA LEU A 184 2.66 4.80 -25.18
C LEU A 184 2.02 5.68 -26.26
N GLU A 185 1.85 5.17 -27.48
CA GLU A 185 1.17 5.86 -28.58
C GLU A 185 -0.33 6.05 -28.27
N ALA A 186 -0.96 5.02 -27.70
CA ALA A 186 -2.37 5.02 -27.34
C ALA A 186 -2.69 5.76 -26.04
N ARG A 187 -1.70 6.23 -25.27
CA ARG A 187 -1.91 6.80 -23.92
C ARG A 187 -2.94 7.93 -23.84
N GLY A 188 -3.09 8.71 -24.92
CA GLY A 188 -4.10 9.77 -25.03
C GLY A 188 -5.55 9.25 -24.94
N ALA A 189 -5.79 7.98 -25.27
CA ALA A 189 -7.09 7.34 -25.15
C ALA A 189 -7.61 7.30 -23.70
N PHE A 190 -6.71 7.33 -22.71
CA PHE A 190 -7.06 7.20 -21.29
C PHE A 190 -7.35 8.55 -20.61
N VAL A 191 -7.09 9.66 -21.30
CA VAL A 191 -7.26 11.01 -20.73
C VAL A 191 -8.74 11.40 -20.75
N SER A 192 -9.29 11.72 -19.58
CA SER A 192 -10.69 12.15 -19.43
C SER A 192 -10.88 12.92 -18.12
N SER A 193 -12.03 13.59 -17.97
CA SER A 193 -12.38 14.29 -16.73
C SER A 193 -12.64 13.34 -15.55
N ALA A 194 -12.63 12.02 -15.77
CA ALA A 194 -12.64 11.00 -14.72
C ALA A 194 -11.49 11.18 -13.71
N ILE A 195 -10.42 11.89 -14.10
CA ILE A 195 -9.32 12.27 -13.21
C ILE A 195 -9.77 13.05 -11.97
N TYR A 196 -10.84 13.85 -12.07
CA TYR A 196 -11.42 14.51 -10.92
C TYR A 196 -11.88 13.49 -9.86
N GLY A 197 -12.40 12.33 -10.29
CA GLY A 197 -12.77 11.24 -9.39
C GLY A 197 -11.56 10.55 -8.76
N SER A 198 -10.57 10.17 -9.56
CA SER A 198 -9.46 9.34 -9.10
C SER A 198 -8.33 10.10 -8.40
N PHE A 199 -8.06 11.35 -8.79
CA PHE A 199 -7.07 12.22 -8.14
C PHE A 199 -7.77 13.20 -7.19
N GLY A 200 -8.73 13.97 -7.69
CA GLY A 200 -9.39 15.05 -6.95
C GLY A 200 -10.15 14.57 -5.72
N ARG A 201 -11.25 13.81 -5.91
CA ARG A 201 -12.07 13.29 -4.80
C ARG A 201 -11.28 12.37 -3.86
N TYR A 202 -10.35 11.59 -4.40
CA TYR A 202 -9.42 10.83 -3.58
C TYR A 202 -8.59 11.76 -2.68
N ALA A 203 -7.95 12.80 -3.24
CA ALA A 203 -7.19 13.77 -2.47
C ALA A 203 -8.06 14.51 -1.43
N LEU A 204 -9.29 14.90 -1.75
CA LEU A 204 -10.21 15.50 -0.76
C LEU A 204 -10.55 14.55 0.39
N SER A 205 -10.71 13.25 0.11
CA SER A 205 -10.88 12.24 1.15
C SER A 205 -9.63 12.09 2.03
N GLN A 206 -8.44 12.19 1.42
CA GLN A 206 -7.16 12.17 2.11
C GLN A 206 -6.98 13.41 2.99
N LEU A 207 -7.36 14.59 2.50
CA LEU A 207 -7.38 15.85 3.25
C LEU A 207 -8.27 15.72 4.48
N LYS A 208 -9.53 15.29 4.31
CA LYS A 208 -10.46 15.10 5.44
C LYS A 208 -9.87 14.18 6.51
N ARG A 209 -9.25 13.08 6.09
CA ARG A 209 -8.60 12.13 6.99
C ARG A 209 -7.37 12.74 7.67
N LEU A 210 -6.52 13.45 6.92
CA LEU A 210 -5.32 14.11 7.44
C LEU A 210 -5.68 15.18 8.46
N SER A 211 -6.62 16.09 8.14
CA SER A 211 -7.08 17.12 9.07
C SER A 211 -7.74 16.53 10.31
N GLN A 212 -8.48 15.42 10.16
CA GLN A 212 -9.01 14.71 11.31
C GLN A 212 -7.88 14.13 12.18
N ALA A 213 -6.96 13.37 11.59
CA ALA A 213 -5.85 12.78 12.32
C ALA A 213 -4.99 13.84 13.02
N HIS A 214 -4.78 15.00 12.39
CA HIS A 214 -3.96 16.08 12.92
C HIS A 214 -4.60 16.69 14.16
N ARG A 215 -5.89 17.03 14.08
CA ARG A 215 -6.66 17.49 15.26
C ARG A 215 -6.66 16.48 16.40
N LEU A 216 -6.78 15.18 16.08
CA LEU A 216 -6.72 14.14 17.12
C LEU A 216 -5.32 14.06 17.76
N ALA A 217 -4.26 14.37 17.03
CA ALA A 217 -2.91 14.45 17.59
C ALA A 217 -2.74 15.70 18.47
N GLU A 218 -3.17 16.87 18.01
CA GLU A 218 -3.11 18.11 18.79
C GLU A 218 -3.92 18.01 20.09
N HIS A 219 -5.15 17.50 20.02
CA HIS A 219 -6.00 17.32 21.20
C HIS A 219 -5.36 16.35 22.20
N ARG A 220 -4.76 15.26 21.71
CA ARG A 220 -4.03 14.32 22.55
C ARG A 220 -2.85 14.97 23.24
N GLU A 221 -2.04 15.75 22.53
CA GLU A 221 -0.90 16.49 23.12
C GLU A 221 -1.38 17.46 24.20
N ARG A 222 -2.42 18.25 23.92
CA ARG A 222 -3.02 19.15 24.92
C ARG A 222 -3.54 18.43 26.16
N VAL A 223 -4.22 17.30 25.98
CA VAL A 223 -4.72 16.48 27.11
C VAL A 223 -3.56 15.97 27.97
N VAL A 224 -2.49 15.50 27.33
CA VAL A 224 -1.29 15.06 28.03
C VAL A 224 -0.61 16.22 28.76
N ASP A 225 -0.47 17.39 28.12
CA ASP A 225 0.11 18.58 28.74
C ASP A 225 -0.70 19.07 29.94
N TRP A 226 -2.04 19.16 29.81
CA TRP A 226 -2.89 19.54 30.94
C TRP A 226 -2.77 18.58 32.12
N LEU A 227 -2.68 17.27 31.87
CA LEU A 227 -2.51 16.27 32.92
C LEU A 227 -1.10 16.24 33.50
N ALA A 228 -0.10 16.66 32.74
CA ALA A 228 1.27 16.84 33.22
C ALA A 228 1.36 18.07 34.13
N ASP A 229 0.71 19.17 33.75
CA ASP A 229 0.67 20.43 34.49
C ASP A 229 -0.18 20.34 35.76
N ASP A 230 -1.35 19.71 35.68
CA ASP A 230 -2.26 19.49 36.81
C ASP A 230 -2.77 18.04 36.84
N PRO A 231 -2.08 17.15 37.58
CA PRO A 231 -2.47 15.76 37.71
C PRO A 231 -3.78 15.52 38.48
N ALA A 232 -4.34 16.56 39.13
CA ALA A 232 -5.59 16.45 39.88
C ALA A 232 -6.83 16.59 38.97
N LEU A 233 -6.66 17.01 37.71
CA LEU A 233 -7.75 17.15 36.76
C LEU A 233 -8.50 15.82 36.57
N SER A 234 -9.81 15.85 36.76
CA SER A 234 -10.67 14.71 36.48
C SER A 234 -10.92 14.56 34.97
N LEU A 235 -11.47 13.41 34.58
CA LEU A 235 -11.95 13.19 33.20
C LEU A 235 -12.94 14.27 32.76
N ASP A 236 -13.79 14.74 33.67
CA ASP A 236 -14.78 15.78 33.38
C ASP A 236 -14.14 17.17 33.22
N ASP A 237 -13.07 17.46 33.96
CA ASP A 237 -12.30 18.71 33.79
C ASP A 237 -11.60 18.75 32.44
N ILE A 238 -10.96 17.64 32.04
CA ILE A 238 -10.34 17.49 30.73
C ILE A 238 -11.38 17.57 29.62
N ALA A 239 -12.53 16.91 29.77
CA ALA A 239 -13.61 16.95 28.79
C ALA A 239 -14.13 18.37 28.58
N ARG A 240 -14.34 19.14 29.65
CA ARG A 240 -14.75 20.56 29.58
C ARG A 240 -13.70 21.43 28.89
N LYS A 241 -12.43 21.30 29.30
CA LYS A 241 -11.31 22.03 28.66
C LYS A 241 -11.23 21.71 27.17
N LEU A 242 -11.39 20.43 26.80
CA LEU A 242 -11.37 20.00 25.41
C LEU A 242 -12.59 20.46 24.61
N ALA A 243 -13.78 20.47 25.21
CA ALA A 243 -15.01 20.96 24.59
C ALA A 243 -14.90 22.45 24.24
N ALA A 244 -14.29 23.26 25.12
CA ALA A 244 -14.08 24.69 24.90
C ALA A 244 -13.19 25.02 23.70
N ILE A 245 -12.23 24.16 23.37
CA ILE A 245 -11.31 24.34 22.22
C ILE A 245 -11.74 23.56 20.98
N SER A 246 -12.74 22.67 21.10
CA SER A 246 -13.18 21.81 19.99
C SER A 246 -13.99 22.62 18.98
N PRO A 247 -13.59 22.66 17.70
CA PRO A 247 -14.34 23.37 16.66
C PRO A 247 -15.59 22.60 16.18
N ARG A 248 -15.92 21.44 16.78
CA ARG A 248 -17.06 20.63 16.37
C ARG A 248 -18.37 21.29 16.79
N ALA A 249 -19.23 21.52 15.80
CA ALA A 249 -20.62 21.86 16.05
C ALA A 249 -21.30 20.71 16.80
N ALA A 250 -21.92 21.05 17.93
CA ALA A 250 -22.77 20.16 18.71
C ALA A 250 -24.11 20.86 18.93
N PRO A 251 -25.23 20.13 18.96
CA PRO A 251 -26.55 20.72 19.15
C PRO A 251 -26.66 21.51 20.46
N THR A 252 -25.98 21.06 21.51
CA THR A 252 -25.90 21.73 22.80
C THR A 252 -24.47 21.71 23.37
N GLU A 253 -24.22 22.53 24.40
CA GLU A 253 -22.95 22.52 25.14
C GLU A 253 -22.74 21.18 25.86
N ALA A 254 -23.82 20.61 26.42
CA ALA A 254 -23.78 19.30 27.06
C ALA A 254 -23.39 18.17 26.08
N ASP A 255 -23.89 18.22 24.84
CA ASP A 255 -23.48 17.29 23.80
C ASP A 255 -21.99 17.45 23.43
N ARG A 256 -21.49 18.68 23.45
CA ARG A 256 -20.07 18.98 23.18
C ARG A 256 -19.16 18.38 24.25
N GLU A 257 -19.50 18.58 25.51
CA GLU A 257 -18.78 17.99 26.65
C GLU A 257 -18.84 16.46 26.61
N LEU A 258 -20.01 15.87 26.32
CA LEU A 258 -20.16 14.42 26.21
C LEU A 258 -19.29 13.84 25.08
N GLN A 259 -19.27 14.49 23.91
CA GLN A 259 -18.42 14.09 22.80
C GLN A 259 -16.92 14.19 23.15
N ALA A 260 -16.52 15.27 23.83
CA ALA A 260 -15.14 15.45 24.29
C ALA A 260 -14.75 14.36 25.29
N LYS A 261 -15.65 14.03 26.24
CA LYS A 261 -15.46 12.95 27.21
C LYS A 261 -15.29 11.59 26.53
N GLU A 262 -16.17 11.24 25.58
CA GLU A 262 -16.04 10.00 24.82
C GLU A 262 -14.76 9.94 23.98
N TYR A 263 -14.31 11.07 23.44
CA TYR A 263 -13.03 11.15 22.75
C TYR A 263 -11.84 10.88 23.69
N VAL A 264 -11.80 11.46 24.89
CA VAL A 264 -10.73 11.17 25.88
C VAL A 264 -10.77 9.68 26.27
N LYS A 265 -11.96 9.07 26.35
CA LYS A 265 -12.09 7.62 26.55
C LYS A 265 -11.52 6.80 25.42
N GLN A 266 -11.79 7.19 24.17
CA GLN A 266 -11.20 6.54 23.00
C GLN A 266 -9.68 6.70 22.97
N LEU A 267 -9.16 7.85 23.40
CA LEU A 267 -7.73 8.12 23.46
C LEU A 267 -7.01 7.12 24.37
N TYR A 268 -7.40 6.99 25.64
CA TYR A 268 -6.69 6.05 26.54
C TYR A 268 -6.91 4.58 26.13
N ARG A 269 -8.06 4.22 25.54
CA ARG A 269 -8.27 2.86 24.98
C ARG A 269 -7.28 2.59 23.86
N SER A 270 -7.11 3.56 22.95
CA SER A 270 -6.18 3.42 21.83
C SER A 270 -4.72 3.34 22.29
N LEU A 271 -4.32 4.15 23.28
CA LEU A 271 -2.96 4.11 23.84
C LEU A 271 -2.68 2.78 24.55
N HIS A 272 -3.65 2.24 25.30
CA HIS A 272 -3.54 0.89 25.86
C HIS A 272 -3.40 -0.17 24.77
N ASP A 273 -4.22 -0.10 23.72
CA ASP A 273 -4.17 -1.08 22.62
C ASP A 273 -2.85 -1.03 21.83
N GLN A 274 -2.15 0.12 21.87
CA GLN A 274 -0.78 0.31 21.38
C GLN A 274 0.29 -0.20 22.37
N GLY A 275 -0.09 -0.63 23.57
CA GLY A 275 0.81 -1.09 24.62
C GLY A 275 1.48 0.05 25.40
N LEU A 276 1.01 1.30 25.27
CA LEU A 276 1.58 2.47 25.92
C LEU A 276 1.03 2.71 27.33
N LEU A 277 -0.17 2.19 27.62
CA LEU A 277 -0.78 2.27 28.96
C LEU A 277 -0.95 0.87 29.57
N PRO A 278 -0.73 0.72 30.89
CA PRO A 278 -0.91 -0.55 31.59
C PRO A 278 -2.38 -0.98 31.73
N ALA A 279 -3.33 -0.03 31.69
CA ALA A 279 -4.76 -0.30 31.73
C ALA A 279 -5.57 0.67 30.86
N ARG A 280 -6.79 0.27 30.49
CA ARG A 280 -7.76 1.06 29.70
C ARG A 280 -8.54 2.05 30.58
N ASP A 281 -7.85 2.87 31.36
CA ASP A 281 -8.46 3.83 32.27
C ASP A 281 -7.77 5.21 32.25
N PHE A 282 -8.46 6.19 32.84
CA PHE A 282 -7.98 7.57 32.91
C PHE A 282 -6.80 7.74 33.88
N ALA A 283 -6.73 6.94 34.95
CA ALA A 283 -5.62 6.98 35.90
C ALA A 283 -4.29 6.62 35.23
N SER A 284 -4.31 5.61 34.34
CA SER A 284 -3.17 5.21 33.53
C SER A 284 -2.75 6.32 32.57
N LEU A 285 -3.70 7.03 31.96
CA LEU A 285 -3.40 8.20 31.11
C LEU A 285 -2.74 9.33 31.90
N ALA A 286 -3.25 9.66 33.09
CA ALA A 286 -2.67 10.68 33.96
C ALA A 286 -1.29 10.28 34.51
N ALA A 287 -1.06 9.00 34.78
CA ALA A 287 0.25 8.48 35.14
C ALA A 287 1.23 8.54 33.96
N PHE A 288 0.79 8.18 32.75
CA PHE A 288 1.57 8.27 31.53
C PHE A 288 2.01 9.71 31.22
N ALA A 289 1.11 10.68 31.36
CA ALA A 289 1.43 12.10 31.17
C ALA A 289 2.54 12.60 32.12
N ARG A 290 2.57 12.10 33.36
CA ARG A 290 3.58 12.46 34.38
C ARG A 290 4.95 11.83 34.13
N ALA A 291 5.01 10.63 33.56
CA ALA A 291 6.23 9.83 33.48
C ALA A 291 7.26 10.32 32.45
N GLY A 292 6.92 11.31 31.62
CA GLY A 292 7.85 11.97 30.71
C GLY A 292 7.49 11.79 29.24
N ARG A 293 7.72 12.87 28.49
CA ARG A 293 7.39 13.13 27.09
C ARG A 293 8.05 12.13 26.12
N THR A 294 7.57 10.90 26.09
CA THR A 294 7.89 10.01 24.97
C THR A 294 7.11 10.56 23.78
N SER A 295 7.82 11.09 22.78
CA SER A 295 7.23 11.49 21.50
C SER A 295 6.37 10.32 21.00
N LEU A 296 5.05 10.48 21.09
CA LEU A 296 4.12 9.50 20.56
C LEU A 296 4.35 9.42 19.06
N ASP A 297 4.60 8.22 18.55
CA ASP A 297 4.85 8.02 17.13
C ASP A 297 3.78 8.73 16.30
N THR A 298 4.24 9.59 15.40
CA THR A 298 3.37 10.34 14.50
C THR A 298 2.52 9.34 13.73
N ALA A 299 1.18 9.46 13.86
CA ALA A 299 0.26 8.54 13.21
C ALA A 299 0.62 8.42 11.73
N ARG A 300 0.50 7.20 11.16
CA ARG A 300 0.93 6.91 9.79
C ARG A 300 0.45 7.96 8.78
N ASP A 301 -0.77 8.45 8.96
CA ASP A 301 -1.43 9.45 8.12
C ASP A 301 -0.76 10.83 8.17
N LEU A 302 -0.19 11.23 9.32
CA LEU A 302 0.45 12.52 9.58
C LEU A 302 1.89 12.61 9.08
N ARG A 303 2.43 11.54 8.51
CA ARG A 303 3.81 11.53 8.02
C ARG A 303 3.98 12.50 6.84
N PRO A 304 5.12 13.21 6.75
CA PRO A 304 5.45 14.13 5.65
C PRO A 304 5.17 13.58 4.25
N LYS A 305 5.46 12.29 4.02
CA LYS A 305 5.22 11.60 2.75
C LYS A 305 3.75 11.62 2.31
N ASN A 306 2.79 11.59 3.24
CA ASN A 306 1.38 11.61 2.89
C ASN A 306 0.89 13.04 2.64
N ALA A 307 1.35 13.99 3.45
CA ALA A 307 1.00 15.40 3.33
C ALA A 307 1.50 15.99 2.00
N TYR A 308 2.75 15.72 1.62
CA TYR A 308 3.28 16.16 0.31
C TYR A 308 2.50 15.49 -0.84
N ASN A 309 2.16 14.20 -0.70
CA ASN A 309 1.46 13.45 -1.74
C ASN A 309 0.03 13.97 -1.94
N LEU A 310 -0.64 14.40 -0.87
CA LEU A 310 -1.94 15.05 -0.93
C LEU A 310 -1.89 16.31 -1.80
N VAL A 311 -1.02 17.26 -1.48
CA VAL A 311 -0.88 18.52 -2.23
C VAL A 311 -0.51 18.24 -3.69
N ARG A 312 0.43 17.31 -3.92
CA ARG A 312 0.83 16.88 -5.26
C ARG A 312 -0.35 16.36 -6.08
N LEU A 313 -1.23 15.53 -5.50
CA LEU A 313 -2.38 14.97 -6.20
C LEU A 313 -3.39 16.05 -6.58
N ILE A 314 -3.68 17.00 -5.69
CA ILE A 314 -4.60 18.11 -5.98
C ILE A 314 -4.02 18.99 -7.10
N ALA A 315 -2.75 19.38 -7.00
CA ALA A 315 -2.08 20.17 -8.03
C ALA A 315 -2.07 19.48 -9.39
N THR A 316 -1.78 18.17 -9.40
CA THR A 316 -1.78 17.37 -10.63
C THR A 316 -3.17 17.35 -11.25
N ALA A 317 -4.22 17.12 -10.45
CA ALA A 317 -5.60 17.13 -10.93
C ALA A 317 -6.00 18.50 -11.51
N ILE A 318 -5.66 19.60 -10.84
CA ILE A 318 -5.94 20.97 -11.29
C ILE A 318 -5.31 21.24 -12.66
N ARG A 319 -3.98 21.06 -12.78
CA ARG A 319 -3.25 21.32 -14.04
C ARG A 319 -3.84 20.49 -15.17
N TRP A 320 -4.09 19.22 -14.91
CA TRP A 320 -4.53 18.30 -15.94
C TRP A 320 -5.98 18.58 -16.39
N LEU A 321 -6.88 18.94 -15.47
CA LEU A 321 -8.24 19.38 -15.79
C LEU A 321 -8.28 20.71 -16.54
N ARG A 322 -7.43 21.67 -16.15
CA ARG A 322 -7.41 23.03 -16.69
C ARG A 322 -6.74 23.11 -18.06
N ASP A 323 -5.53 22.56 -18.16
CA ASP A 323 -4.63 22.78 -19.28
C ASP A 323 -4.69 21.62 -20.29
N GLY A 324 -5.24 20.45 -19.88
CA GLY A 324 -5.19 19.22 -20.67
C GLY A 324 -3.78 18.63 -20.79
N GLU A 325 -2.77 19.31 -20.24
CA GLU A 325 -1.38 18.88 -20.23
C GLU A 325 -1.15 17.79 -19.18
N VAL A 326 -0.48 16.72 -19.62
CA VAL A 326 -0.19 15.55 -18.80
C VAL A 326 1.24 15.57 -18.26
N ASP A 327 1.80 16.75 -18.03
CA ASP A 327 3.13 16.82 -17.42
C ASP A 327 3.02 16.57 -15.90
N LEU A 328 3.61 15.46 -15.51
CA LEU A 328 3.69 15.03 -14.13
C LEU A 328 4.80 15.78 -13.39
N VAL A 329 5.81 16.31 -14.07
CA VAL A 329 6.91 17.02 -13.42
C VAL A 329 6.38 18.24 -12.63
N VAL A 330 6.83 18.40 -11.39
CA VAL A 330 6.53 19.57 -10.57
C VAL A 330 7.66 20.58 -10.71
N GLN A 331 7.31 21.83 -11.01
CA GLN A 331 8.25 22.93 -11.23
C GLN A 331 7.84 24.16 -10.42
N GLY A 332 8.73 25.17 -10.35
CA GLY A 332 8.49 26.45 -9.69
C GLY A 332 8.28 26.37 -8.18
N GLU A 333 7.57 27.35 -7.63
CA GLU A 333 7.31 27.51 -6.18
C GLU A 333 6.62 26.28 -5.56
N LEU A 334 5.74 25.62 -6.31
CA LEU A 334 5.08 24.40 -5.85
C LEU A 334 6.10 23.29 -5.58
N ARG A 335 7.15 23.18 -6.40
CA ARG A 335 8.21 22.18 -6.19
C ARG A 335 8.94 22.42 -4.87
N GLU A 336 9.29 23.67 -4.59
CA GLU A 336 9.99 24.07 -3.35
C GLU A 336 9.12 23.78 -2.13
N THR A 337 7.83 24.12 -2.22
CA THR A 337 6.83 23.84 -1.18
C THR A 337 6.71 22.33 -0.91
N LEU A 338 6.57 21.51 -1.95
CA LEU A 338 6.48 20.05 -1.82
C LEU A 338 7.76 19.45 -1.22
N LEU A 339 8.94 19.98 -1.55
CA LEU A 339 10.20 19.53 -0.96
C LEU A 339 10.29 19.91 0.53
N ALA A 340 9.86 21.12 0.90
CA ALA A 340 9.81 21.55 2.30
C ALA A 340 8.84 20.68 3.13
N ILE A 341 7.67 20.36 2.58
CA ILE A 341 6.72 19.42 3.20
C ILE A 341 7.34 18.04 3.34
N LYS A 342 7.95 17.49 2.27
CA LYS A 342 8.57 16.16 2.29
C LYS A 342 9.71 16.06 3.32
N ALA A 343 10.47 17.14 3.51
CA ALA A 343 11.54 17.23 4.49
C ALA A 343 11.06 17.47 5.94
N GLY A 344 9.75 17.72 6.14
CA GLY A 344 9.20 18.07 7.46
C GLY A 344 9.51 19.51 7.91
N ALA A 345 10.05 20.35 7.02
CA ALA A 345 10.35 21.75 7.30
C ALA A 345 9.12 22.66 7.15
N TRP A 346 8.05 22.16 6.53
CA TRP A 346 6.77 22.86 6.37
C TRP A 346 5.76 22.36 7.41
N PRO A 347 5.16 23.23 8.24
CA PRO A 347 4.20 22.82 9.26
C PRO A 347 3.00 22.07 8.67
N LEU A 348 2.51 21.05 9.38
CA LEU A 348 1.39 20.24 8.90
C LEU A 348 0.10 21.05 8.76
N ASP A 349 -0.19 21.96 9.70
CA ASP A 349 -1.32 22.89 9.61
C ASP A 349 -1.29 23.73 8.35
N ARG A 350 -0.12 24.30 8.02
CA ARG A 350 0.09 25.05 6.78
C ARG A 350 -0.12 24.18 5.53
N THR A 351 0.19 22.89 5.60
CA THR A 351 -0.07 21.94 4.50
C THR A 351 -1.56 21.70 4.32
N ILE A 352 -2.30 21.57 5.42
CA ILE A 352 -3.76 21.40 5.43
C ILE A 352 -4.42 22.67 4.87
N GLU A 353 -4.03 23.86 5.37
CA GLU A 353 -4.52 25.15 4.87
C GLU A 353 -4.31 25.30 3.35
N LEU A 354 -3.12 24.94 2.87
CA LEU A 354 -2.82 24.96 1.43
C LEU A 354 -3.74 24.03 0.64
N ALA A 355 -3.91 22.79 1.08
CA ALA A 355 -4.77 21.81 0.41
C ALA A 355 -6.25 22.23 0.43
N GLU A 356 -6.72 22.85 1.51
CA GLU A 356 -8.06 23.42 1.62
C GLU A 356 -8.24 24.59 0.63
N ALA A 357 -7.26 25.50 0.54
CA ALA A 357 -7.28 26.62 -0.40
C ALA A 357 -7.28 26.19 -1.88
N MET A 358 -6.73 25.01 -2.19
CA MET A 358 -6.76 24.44 -3.54
C MET A 358 -8.09 23.78 -3.91
N THR A 359 -8.99 23.54 -2.93
CA THR A 359 -10.26 22.85 -3.19
C THR A 359 -11.20 23.64 -4.12
N PRO A 360 -11.42 24.96 -3.92
CA PRO A 360 -12.18 25.78 -4.86
C PRO A 360 -11.56 25.82 -6.27
N GLU A 361 -10.22 25.84 -6.37
CA GLU A 361 -9.51 25.82 -7.65
C GLU A 361 -9.74 24.49 -8.40
N LEU A 362 -9.70 23.36 -7.68
CA LEU A 362 -10.01 22.04 -8.23
C LEU A 362 -11.45 21.97 -8.78
N GLU A 363 -12.42 22.53 -8.07
CA GLU A 363 -13.80 22.60 -8.57
C GLU A 363 -13.93 23.50 -9.79
N ALA A 364 -13.29 24.67 -9.79
CA ALA A 364 -13.29 25.57 -10.93
C ALA A 364 -12.66 24.90 -12.17
N ALA A 365 -11.53 24.20 -12.00
CA ALA A 365 -10.88 23.45 -13.08
C ALA A 365 -11.78 22.32 -13.59
N ARG A 366 -12.49 21.60 -12.71
CA ARG A 366 -13.46 20.57 -13.10
C ARG A 366 -14.60 21.16 -13.93
N LEU A 367 -15.13 22.32 -13.55
CA LEU A 367 -16.25 22.98 -14.26
C LEU A 367 -15.84 23.53 -15.62
N ALA A 368 -14.60 24.02 -15.75
CA ALA A 368 -14.08 24.62 -16.97
C ALA A 368 -13.37 23.62 -17.91
N THR A 369 -13.19 22.36 -17.50
CA THR A 369 -12.38 21.39 -18.25
C THR A 369 -12.93 21.12 -19.65
N LYS A 370 -12.03 21.01 -20.62
CA LYS A 370 -12.33 20.57 -22.00
C LYS A 370 -12.03 19.09 -22.23
N LEU A 371 -11.61 18.37 -21.20
CA LEU A 371 -11.36 16.94 -21.30
C LEU A 371 -12.68 16.18 -21.57
N PRO A 372 -12.64 15.10 -22.35
CA PRO A 372 -13.82 14.29 -22.57
C PRO A 372 -14.31 13.68 -21.24
N PRO A 373 -15.63 13.47 -21.06
CA PRO A 373 -16.19 12.89 -19.83
C PRO A 373 -15.75 11.45 -19.58
N HIS A 374 -15.41 10.73 -20.64
CA HIS A 374 -15.01 9.33 -20.62
C HIS A 374 -13.76 9.13 -21.47
N PRO A 375 -12.92 8.14 -21.15
CA PRO A 375 -11.82 7.74 -22.02
C PRO A 375 -12.35 7.12 -23.32
N ASP A 376 -11.49 7.07 -24.33
CA ASP A 376 -11.75 6.42 -25.62
C ASP A 376 -11.65 4.89 -25.49
N VAL A 377 -12.77 4.28 -25.08
CA VAL A 377 -12.90 2.83 -24.91
C VAL A 377 -12.68 2.08 -26.24
N PRO A 378 -13.23 2.50 -27.39
CA PRO A 378 -12.95 1.85 -28.67
C PRO A 378 -11.46 1.77 -29.01
N ARG A 379 -10.72 2.87 -28.83
CA ARG A 379 -9.26 2.88 -29.07
C ARG A 379 -8.50 1.98 -28.10
N ALA A 380 -8.92 1.92 -26.84
CA ALA A 380 -8.34 1.01 -25.85
C ALA A 380 -8.62 -0.48 -26.13
N ASP A 381 -9.82 -0.81 -26.62
CA ASP A 381 -10.19 -2.18 -27.02
C ASP A 381 -9.40 -2.62 -28.25
N ALA A 382 -9.30 -1.76 -29.27
CA ALA A 382 -8.50 -2.03 -30.47
C ALA A 382 -7.02 -2.25 -30.13
N LEU A 383 -6.46 -1.46 -29.20
CA LEU A 383 -5.11 -1.65 -28.68
C LEU A 383 -4.95 -3.02 -28.03
N LEU A 384 -5.85 -3.42 -27.14
CA LEU A 384 -5.77 -4.73 -26.47
C LEU A 384 -5.84 -5.89 -27.48
N ARG A 385 -6.75 -5.82 -28.46
CA ARG A 385 -6.85 -6.82 -29.53
C ARG A 385 -5.54 -6.94 -30.31
N ARG A 386 -4.99 -5.81 -30.74
CA ARG A 386 -3.70 -5.75 -31.45
C ARG A 386 -2.57 -6.42 -30.63
N VAL A 387 -2.50 -6.15 -29.33
CA VAL A 387 -1.51 -6.79 -28.45
C VAL A 387 -1.71 -8.31 -28.38
N ARG A 388 -2.95 -8.78 -28.24
CA ARG A 388 -3.25 -10.22 -28.17
C ARG A 388 -2.93 -10.95 -29.48
N GLU A 389 -3.31 -10.36 -30.60
CA GLU A 389 -2.99 -10.87 -31.95
C GLU A 389 -1.48 -10.95 -32.16
N GLU A 390 -0.73 -9.93 -31.74
CA GLU A 390 0.72 -9.90 -31.87
C GLU A 390 1.40 -10.97 -31.01
N VAL A 391 0.99 -11.13 -29.76
CA VAL A 391 1.49 -12.19 -28.88
C VAL A 391 1.21 -13.57 -29.48
N ALA A 392 0.00 -13.80 -29.99
CA ALA A 392 -0.36 -15.07 -30.63
C ALA A 392 0.49 -15.31 -31.89
N ARG A 393 0.66 -14.30 -32.75
CA ARG A 393 1.49 -14.36 -33.96
C ARG A 393 2.92 -14.74 -33.63
N ARG A 394 3.55 -14.10 -32.65
CA ARG A 394 4.93 -14.39 -32.22
C ARG A 394 5.09 -15.82 -31.72
N HIS A 395 4.13 -16.32 -30.96
CA HIS A 395 4.15 -17.69 -30.48
C HIS A 395 4.02 -18.70 -31.62
N LEU A 396 3.00 -18.55 -32.47
CA LEU A 396 2.73 -19.47 -33.58
C LEU A 396 3.86 -19.48 -34.64
N ALA A 397 4.52 -18.33 -34.85
CA ALA A 397 5.65 -18.22 -35.74
C ALA A 397 7.00 -18.60 -35.09
N ALA A 398 7.01 -19.01 -33.81
CA ALA A 398 8.22 -19.25 -33.02
C ALA A 398 9.22 -18.08 -33.12
N ALA A 399 8.73 -16.84 -33.09
CA ALA A 399 9.56 -15.64 -33.15
C ALA A 399 10.52 -15.61 -31.95
N PRO A 400 11.76 -15.11 -32.11
CA PRO A 400 12.67 -14.97 -30.97
C PRO A 400 12.09 -14.11 -29.83
N GLY A 401 12.41 -14.47 -28.59
CA GLY A 401 12.08 -13.68 -27.41
C GLY A 401 10.99 -14.27 -26.51
N PRO A 402 10.72 -13.59 -25.38
CA PRO A 402 9.94 -14.12 -24.25
C PRO A 402 8.43 -14.24 -24.50
N LEU A 403 7.94 -13.69 -25.62
CA LEU A 403 6.56 -13.83 -26.08
C LEU A 403 6.41 -14.82 -27.24
N GLY A 404 7.52 -15.36 -27.74
CA GLY A 404 7.56 -16.31 -28.86
C GLY A 404 8.20 -17.63 -28.44
N LYS A 405 9.32 -18.00 -29.07
CA LYS A 405 10.01 -19.28 -28.87
C LYS A 405 10.59 -19.46 -27.47
N ASP A 406 10.99 -18.36 -26.82
CA ASP A 406 11.63 -18.36 -25.51
C ASP A 406 10.59 -18.13 -24.39
N ALA A 407 9.30 -18.27 -24.70
CA ALA A 407 8.22 -18.10 -23.74
C ALA A 407 8.34 -19.11 -22.60
N PRO A 408 8.25 -18.68 -21.32
CA PRO A 408 8.23 -19.59 -20.20
C PRO A 408 7.03 -20.55 -20.33
N PRO A 409 7.19 -21.83 -19.96
CA PRO A 409 6.07 -22.77 -20.01
C PRO A 409 4.93 -22.28 -19.12
N ALA A 410 3.71 -22.38 -19.63
CA ALA A 410 2.53 -22.08 -18.82
C ALA A 410 2.44 -23.11 -17.69
N PRO A 411 2.18 -22.65 -16.45
CA PRO A 411 2.08 -23.56 -15.33
C PRO A 411 0.83 -24.45 -15.45
N VAL A 412 0.93 -25.68 -14.96
CA VAL A 412 -0.12 -26.68 -15.12
C VAL A 412 -1.21 -26.47 -14.07
N ALA A 413 -2.47 -26.41 -14.54
CA ALA A 413 -3.64 -26.35 -13.67
C ALA A 413 -3.78 -27.67 -12.91
N VAL A 414 -3.86 -27.59 -11.58
CA VAL A 414 -4.06 -28.73 -10.71
C VAL A 414 -5.11 -28.44 -9.66
N TRP A 415 -5.64 -29.53 -9.12
CA TRP A 415 -6.47 -29.51 -7.95
C TRP A 415 -5.63 -29.28 -6.68
N ASP A 416 -6.06 -28.37 -5.81
CA ASP A 416 -5.44 -28.07 -4.51
C ASP A 416 -6.53 -28.18 -3.44
N ASP A 417 -6.46 -29.21 -2.59
CA ASP A 417 -7.47 -29.47 -1.56
C ASP A 417 -7.48 -28.43 -0.41
N GLY A 418 -6.60 -27.43 -0.47
CA GLY A 418 -6.37 -26.49 0.64
C GLY A 418 -5.73 -27.20 1.83
N ASP A 419 -5.30 -26.45 2.85
CA ASP A 419 -4.79 -27.06 4.09
C ASP A 419 -5.92 -27.85 4.77
N ALA A 420 -6.07 -29.14 4.42
CA ALA A 420 -6.63 -30.11 5.33
C ALA A 420 -5.64 -30.20 6.49
N SER A 421 -5.96 -29.53 7.61
CA SER A 421 -5.41 -29.94 8.91
C SER A 421 -5.47 -31.47 8.97
N PRO A 422 -4.41 -32.17 9.40
CA PRO A 422 -4.49 -33.61 9.56
C PRO A 422 -5.69 -33.88 10.46
N ALA A 423 -6.69 -34.57 9.90
CA ALA A 423 -7.85 -35.01 10.64
C ALA A 423 -7.32 -35.68 11.92
N ARG A 424 -7.85 -35.26 13.06
CA ARG A 424 -7.60 -35.91 14.35
C ARG A 424 -7.72 -37.41 14.10
N GLY A 425 -6.66 -38.13 14.47
CA GLY A 425 -6.53 -39.55 14.22
C GLY A 425 -7.81 -40.29 14.59
N GLU A 426 -8.18 -41.21 13.71
CA GLU A 426 -9.13 -42.28 13.97
C GLU A 426 -8.79 -42.92 15.32
N GLU A 427 -9.55 -42.58 16.37
CA GLU A 427 -9.77 -43.52 17.46
C GLU A 427 -10.52 -44.70 16.85
N ARG A 428 -9.75 -45.72 16.44
CA ARG A 428 -10.27 -47.06 16.23
C ARG A 428 -10.86 -47.52 17.56
N GLY A 429 -12.17 -47.33 17.70
CA GLY A 429 -12.97 -48.06 18.67
C GLY A 429 -12.84 -49.54 18.36
N SER A 430 -12.05 -50.24 19.17
CA SER A 430 -12.04 -51.68 19.28
C SER A 430 -13.40 -52.13 19.83
N ALA A 431 -14.33 -52.43 18.93
CA ALA A 431 -15.46 -53.29 19.22
C ALA A 431 -15.00 -54.75 19.06
N GLU A 432 -14.50 -55.34 20.13
CA GLU A 432 -14.70 -56.77 20.39
C GLU A 432 -16.16 -56.87 20.88
N GLY A 433 -17.08 -57.52 20.18
CA GLY A 433 -17.05 -58.95 19.92
C GLY A 433 -18.19 -59.57 20.74
N LYS A 434 -19.39 -59.59 20.16
CA LYS A 434 -20.45 -60.53 20.55
C LYS A 434 -20.77 -61.33 19.30
N ASP A 435 -20.45 -62.62 19.33
CA ASP A 435 -21.30 -63.64 18.74
C ASP A 435 -21.12 -64.96 19.51
N GLU A 436 -22.26 -65.42 20.02
CA GLU A 436 -22.77 -66.80 20.06
C GLU A 436 -21.84 -67.95 20.51
N GLY A 437 -22.18 -68.50 21.69
CA GLY A 437 -21.61 -69.71 22.30
C GLY A 437 -21.91 -69.79 23.79
#